data_AF-A0A950FI95-F1
#
_entry.id   AF-A0A950FI95-F1
#
_cell.length_a   1.000
_cell.length_b   1.000
_cell.length_c   1.000
_cell.angle_alpha   90.00
_cell.angle_beta   90.00
_cell.angle_gamma   90.00
#
_symmetry.space_group_name_H-M   'P 1'
#
loop_
_entity.id
_entity.type
_entity.pdbx_description
1 polymer ?
#
loop_
_entity_poly.entity_id
_entity_poly.type
_entity_poly.pdbx_seq_one_letter_code
_entity_poly.pdbx_strand_id
1 'polypeptide(L)'
;MPINYSDIPPLGDEFFKKATVAWPPTKQQLTIRLDTDVLRWLKAQGRGYQTRINRILRAAMESQGSRRSRLPVVESSSSTLPTVCCA
;
A
#
# COMPACT_ATOMS: atom_id res chain seq x y z
N MET A 1 4.10 7.87 47.25
CA MET A 1 5.47 7.55 46.82
C MET A 1 5.75 8.32 45.55
N PRO A 2 6.65 9.30 45.56
CA PRO A 2 7.04 10.02 44.35
C PRO A 2 7.85 9.11 43.42
N ILE A 3 7.63 9.25 42.12
CA ILE A 3 8.27 8.43 41.08
C ILE A 3 9.71 8.94 40.91
N ASN A 4 10.70 8.02 41.00
CA ASN A 4 12.12 8.33 40.86
C ASN A 4 12.57 8.05 39.42
N TYR A 5 13.25 9.02 38.80
CA TYR A 5 13.72 8.98 37.41
C TYR A 5 15.26 8.93 37.29
N SER A 6 15.98 8.73 38.39
CA SER A 6 17.46 8.74 38.42
C SER A 6 18.14 7.63 37.61
N ASP A 7 17.43 6.55 37.29
CA ASP A 7 17.97 5.40 36.54
C ASP A 7 17.84 5.54 35.01
N ILE A 8 17.22 6.62 34.51
CA ILE A 8 16.92 6.79 33.09
C ILE A 8 18.02 7.65 32.47
N PRO A 9 18.92 7.06 31.64
CA PRO A 9 19.95 7.84 30.98
C PRO A 9 19.31 8.83 30.00
N PRO A 10 19.84 10.06 29.87
CA PRO A 10 19.35 11.03 28.90
C PRO A 10 19.53 10.46 27.49
N LEU A 11 18.45 10.43 26.72
CA LEU A 11 18.47 10.06 25.31
C LEU A 11 19.25 11.13 24.53
N GLY A 12 20.50 10.84 24.20
CA GLY A 12 21.34 11.75 23.43
C GLY A 12 20.90 11.87 21.97
N ASP A 13 21.33 12.94 21.30
CA ASP A 13 20.98 13.24 19.91
C ASP A 13 21.36 12.09 18.95
N GLU A 14 22.39 11.31 19.29
CA GLU A 14 22.83 10.12 18.55
C GLU A 14 21.77 9.00 18.49
N PHE A 15 20.91 8.89 19.52
CA PHE A 15 19.79 7.96 19.52
C PHE A 15 18.74 8.36 18.48
N PHE A 16 18.41 9.65 18.41
CA PHE A 16 17.45 10.19 17.45
C PHE A 16 17.97 10.18 16.01
N LYS A 17 19.29 10.33 15.81
CA LYS A 17 19.92 10.20 14.47
C LYS A 17 19.86 8.78 13.91
N LYS A 18 19.94 7.75 14.76
CA LYS A 18 19.82 6.33 14.37
C LYS A 18 18.39 5.83 14.35
N ALA A 19 17.47 6.55 15.00
CA ALA A 19 16.05 6.25 14.95
C ALA A 19 15.51 6.59 13.55
N THR A 20 15.60 5.62 12.64
CA THR A 20 14.81 5.66 11.40
C THR A 20 13.35 5.59 11.81
N VAL A 21 12.71 6.75 11.89
CA VAL A 21 11.27 6.84 12.11
C VAL A 21 10.63 6.15 10.90
N ALA A 22 10.22 4.89 11.08
CA ALA A 22 9.34 4.20 10.15
C ALA A 22 7.98 4.91 10.25
N TRP A 23 7.89 6.09 9.61
CA TRP A 23 6.67 6.87 9.58
C TRP A 23 5.58 5.94 9.01
N PRO A 24 4.48 5.71 9.75
CA PRO A 24 3.45 4.83 9.25
C PRO A 24 2.98 5.39 7.90
N PRO A 25 3.00 4.58 6.83
CA PRO A 25 2.59 5.07 5.52
C PRO A 25 1.18 5.60 5.65
N THR A 26 0.95 6.80 5.12
CA THR A 26 -0.34 7.48 5.14
C THR A 26 -1.37 6.55 4.49
N LYS A 27 -2.20 5.91 5.32
CA LYS A 27 -3.25 5.03 4.84
C LYS A 27 -4.35 5.91 4.27
N GLN A 28 -4.49 5.91 2.95
CA GLN A 28 -5.62 6.56 2.31
C GLN A 28 -6.83 5.64 2.35
N GLN A 29 -7.98 6.15 2.79
CA GLN A 29 -9.24 5.43 2.71
C GLN A 29 -9.74 5.48 1.27
N LEU A 30 -9.79 4.32 0.62
CA LEU A 30 -10.30 4.16 -0.74
C LEU A 30 -11.47 3.18 -0.73
N THR A 31 -12.53 3.55 -1.44
CA THR A 31 -13.69 2.67 -1.66
C THR A 31 -13.45 1.87 -2.92
N ILE A 32 -13.00 0.62 -2.77
CA ILE A 32 -12.81 -0.32 -3.89
C ILE A 32 -13.96 -1.32 -3.96
N ARG A 33 -14.35 -1.70 -5.18
CA ARG A 33 -15.30 -2.80 -5.42
C ARG A 33 -14.48 -4.08 -5.60
N LEU A 34 -14.81 -5.11 -4.83
CA LEU A 34 -14.20 -6.43 -4.89
C LEU A 34 -15.27 -7.45 -5.23
N ASP A 35 -14.88 -8.50 -5.95
CA ASP A 35 -15.76 -9.62 -6.24
C ASP A 35 -16.23 -10.32 -4.95
N THR A 36 -17.44 -10.86 -5.00
CA THR A 36 -18.15 -11.38 -3.82
C THR A 36 -17.45 -12.63 -3.26
N ASP A 37 -16.95 -13.46 -4.16
CA ASP A 37 -16.20 -14.69 -3.97
C ASP A 37 -14.80 -14.42 -3.37
N VAL A 38 -14.08 -13.42 -3.88
CA VAL A 38 -12.82 -12.97 -3.28
C VAL A 38 -13.03 -12.45 -1.85
N LEU A 39 -14.08 -11.65 -1.63
CA LEU A 39 -14.43 -11.15 -0.31
C LEU A 39 -14.80 -12.29 0.66
N ARG A 40 -15.54 -13.30 0.18
CA ARG A 40 -15.91 -14.48 0.96
C ARG A 40 -14.69 -15.27 1.38
N TRP A 41 -13.75 -15.53 0.46
CA TRP A 41 -12.50 -16.22 0.75
C TRP A 41 -11.65 -15.46 1.77
N LEU A 42 -11.51 -14.14 1.61
CA LEU A 42 -10.77 -13.29 2.55
C LEU A 42 -11.38 -13.28 3.96
N LYS A 43 -12.71 -13.25 4.05
CA LYS A 43 -13.44 -13.32 5.33
C LYS A 43 -13.35 -14.70 5.99
N ALA A 44 -13.30 -15.77 5.20
CA ALA A 44 -13.16 -17.14 5.73
C ALA A 44 -11.85 -17.34 6.51
N GLN A 45 -10.80 -16.57 6.18
CA GLN A 45 -9.51 -16.60 6.88
C GLN A 45 -9.50 -15.78 8.20
N GLY A 46 -10.65 -15.35 8.71
CA GLY A 46 -10.79 -14.70 10.01
C GLY A 46 -10.86 -13.17 9.99
N ARG A 47 -10.78 -12.56 11.17
CA ARG A 47 -10.89 -11.10 11.36
C ARG A 47 -9.71 -10.37 10.71
N GLY A 48 -9.95 -9.16 10.21
CA GLY A 48 -8.89 -8.29 9.66
C GLY A 48 -8.65 -8.41 8.15
N TYR A 49 -9.64 -8.84 7.37
CA TYR A 49 -9.52 -8.98 5.92
C TYR A 49 -9.04 -7.69 5.20
N GLN A 50 -9.39 -6.51 5.69
CA GLN A 50 -8.91 -5.22 5.16
C GLN A 50 -7.39 -5.06 5.29
N THR A 51 -6.83 -5.41 6.44
CA THR A 51 -5.37 -5.40 6.65
C THR A 51 -4.69 -6.44 5.76
N ARG A 52 -5.33 -7.59 5.53
CA ARG A 52 -4.82 -8.66 4.68
C ARG A 52 -4.83 -8.27 3.20
N ILE A 53 -5.87 -7.58 2.72
CA ILE A 53 -5.92 -6.97 1.38
C ILE A 53 -4.69 -6.07 1.17
N ASN A 54 -4.42 -5.16 2.10
CA ASN A 54 -3.26 -4.27 1.99
C ASN A 54 -1.93 -5.04 1.95
N ARG A 55 -1.80 -6.13 2.70
CA ARG A 55 -0.60 -6.98 2.69
C ARG A 55 -0.42 -7.70 1.34
N ILE A 56 -1.49 -8.25 0.78
CA ILE A 56 -1.47 -8.93 -0.52
C ILE A 56 -1.08 -7.92 -1.61
N LEU A 57 -1.68 -6.74 -1.61
CA LEU A 57 -1.38 -5.68 -2.58
C LEU A 57 0.08 -5.22 -2.50
N ARG A 58 0.65 -5.05 -1.29
CA ARG A 58 2.08 -4.73 -1.14
C ARG A 58 2.99 -5.81 -1.70
N ALA A 59 2.74 -7.08 -1.37
CA ALA A 59 3.54 -8.19 -1.88
C ALA A 59 3.47 -8.28 -3.42
N ALA A 60 2.28 -8.04 -4.00
CA ALA A 60 2.11 -7.96 -5.44
C ALA A 60 2.88 -6.76 -6.04
N MET A 61 2.85 -5.59 -5.39
CA MET A 61 3.64 -4.43 -5.84
C MET A 61 5.14 -4.67 -5.79
N GLU A 62 5.66 -5.27 -4.72
CA GLU A 62 7.09 -5.57 -4.54
C GLU A 62 7.58 -6.58 -5.60
N SER A 63 6.79 -7.63 -5.86
CA SER A 63 7.10 -8.62 -6.91
C SER A 63 7.00 -8.03 -8.32
N GLN A 64 6.07 -7.09 -8.56
CA GLN A 64 5.95 -6.38 -9.85
C GLN A 64 6.98 -5.25 -10.02
N GLY A 65 7.47 -4.66 -8.92
CA GLY A 65 8.41 -3.54 -8.91
C GLY A 65 9.75 -3.87 -9.58
N SER A 66 10.14 -5.14 -9.63
CA SER A 66 11.29 -5.62 -10.40
C SER A 66 11.09 -5.55 -11.92
N ARG A 67 9.85 -5.42 -12.41
CA ARG A 67 9.51 -5.45 -13.84
C ARG A 67 9.15 -4.07 -14.42
N ARG A 68 8.97 -3.06 -13.56
CA ARG A 68 8.44 -1.74 -13.94
C ARG A 68 9.48 -0.70 -14.36
N SER A 69 10.76 -1.03 -14.35
CA SER A 69 11.81 -0.23 -14.99
C SER A 69 11.82 -0.33 -16.53
N ARG A 70 10.80 -0.96 -17.16
CA ARG A 70 10.80 -1.20 -18.62
C ARG A 70 9.42 -1.17 -19.29
N LEU A 71 8.58 -0.16 -19.00
CA LEU A 71 7.42 0.13 -19.86
C LEU A 71 7.48 1.58 -20.36
N PRO A 72 7.43 1.81 -21.69
CA PRO A 72 7.39 3.15 -22.25
C PRO A 72 6.04 3.80 -21.95
N VAL A 73 6.09 5.10 -21.64
CA VAL A 73 4.92 5.97 -21.58
C VAL A 73 4.20 5.88 -22.92
N VAL A 74 2.97 5.34 -22.93
CA VAL A 74 2.08 5.49 -24.08
C VAL A 74 1.23 6.72 -23.80
N GLU A 75 1.51 7.80 -24.52
CA GLU A 75 0.71 9.02 -24.49
C GLU A 75 -0.68 8.73 -25.06
N SER A 76 -1.67 9.19 -24.32
CA SER A 76 -3.07 9.25 -24.72
C SER A 76 -3.26 10.35 -25.76
N SER A 77 -3.34 9.97 -27.04
CA SER A 77 -3.87 10.84 -28.10
C SER A 77 -5.12 10.23 -28.73
N SER A 78 -6.25 10.84 -28.33
CA SER A 78 -7.46 11.16 -29.09
C SER A 78 -7.90 10.25 -30.26
N SER A 79 -9.17 9.84 -30.18
CA SER A 79 -10.18 9.73 -31.26
C SER A 79 -9.69 9.29 -32.64
N THR A 80 -10.20 8.21 -33.22
CA THR A 80 -11.52 8.20 -33.89
C THR A 80 -11.88 6.74 -34.25
N LEU A 81 -13.12 6.31 -34.01
CA LEU A 81 -13.64 5.01 -34.45
C LEU A 81 -13.92 5.04 -35.96
N PRO A 82 -13.49 4.06 -36.78
CA PRO A 82 -14.08 3.88 -38.10
C PRO A 82 -15.40 3.11 -37.94
N THR A 83 -16.53 3.78 -38.17
CA THR A 83 -17.79 3.10 -38.45
C THR A 83 -17.72 2.55 -39.86
N VAL A 84 -17.75 1.22 -39.97
CA VAL A 84 -17.99 0.51 -41.23
C VAL A 84 -19.46 0.73 -41.59
N CYS A 85 -19.73 1.53 -42.61
CA CYS A 85 -21.04 1.57 -43.26
C CYS A 85 -21.15 0.36 -44.19
N CYS A 86 -22.06 -0.56 -43.88
CA CYS A 86 -22.62 -1.49 -44.88
C CYS A 86 -23.80 -0.78 -45.57
N ALA A 87 -23.74 -0.64 -46.88
CA ALA A 87 -24.86 -0.34 -47.77
C ALA A 87 -24.66 -1.14 -49.06
#